data_AF-A0A4V1D3F1-F1
#
_entry.id   AF-A0A4V1D3F1-F1
#
_cell.length_a   1.000
_cell.length_b   1.000
_cell.length_c   1.000
_cell.angle_alpha   90.00
_cell.angle_beta   90.00
_cell.angle_gamma   90.00
#
_symmetry.space_group_name_H-M   'P 1'
#
loop_
_entity.id
_entity.type
_entity.pdbx_description
1 polymer ?
#
loop_
_entity_poly.entity_id
_entity_poly.type
_entity_poly.pdbx_seq_one_letter_code
_entity_poly.pdbx_strand_id
1 'polypeptide(L)'
;MEFTPFETAIKKYLDKRAEEDPQFAASYTKPNKSIEECCKYIFQEVEKGKKKGERCVGVSDDEVFGLAIHYYDEDDIVVDGPKNKVAVTQSASVNEETSSEETATEAKRKTRKPRKPKAEVDPNIPEPLDIPIF
;
A
#
# COMPACT_ATOMS: atom_id res chain seq x y z
N MET A 1 -2.73 -15.99 -24.65
CA MET A 1 -2.73 -15.46 -23.27
C MET A 1 -3.32 -14.07 -23.32
N GLU A 2 -4.19 -13.73 -22.37
CA GLU A 2 -4.65 -12.36 -22.14
C GLU A 2 -3.77 -11.78 -21.04
N PHE A 3 -3.05 -10.69 -21.32
CA PHE A 3 -2.27 -10.00 -20.30
C PHE A 3 -3.18 -9.13 -19.44
N THR A 4 -2.94 -9.12 -18.14
CA THR A 4 -3.57 -8.17 -17.23
C THR A 4 -3.20 -6.72 -17.60
N PRO A 5 -3.97 -5.71 -17.14
CA PRO A 5 -3.60 -4.31 -17.34
C PRO A 5 -2.21 -3.97 -16.81
N PHE A 6 -1.78 -4.62 -15.72
CA PHE A 6 -0.45 -4.47 -15.14
C PHE A 6 0.64 -5.02 -16.04
N GLU A 7 0.55 -6.30 -16.44
CA GLU A 7 1.50 -6.92 -17.39
C GLU A 7 1.59 -6.15 -18.70
N THR A 8 0.47 -5.62 -19.20
CA THR A 8 0.41 -4.79 -20.40
C THR A 8 1.16 -3.46 -20.21
N ALA A 9 1.06 -2.84 -19.03
CA ALA A 9 1.79 -1.62 -18.70
C ALA A 9 3.30 -1.86 -18.58
N ILE A 10 3.71 -2.92 -17.86
CA ILE A 10 5.12 -3.35 -17.77
C ILE A 10 5.67 -3.62 -19.17
N LYS A 11 4.99 -4.45 -19.98
CA LYS A 11 5.42 -4.77 -21.34
C LYS A 11 5.61 -3.51 -22.19
N LYS A 12 4.64 -2.59 -22.20
CA LYS A 12 4.72 -1.34 -22.97
C LYS A 12 5.88 -0.43 -22.54
N TYR A 13 6.26 -0.47 -21.27
CA TYR A 13 7.45 0.23 -20.77
C TYR A 13 8.74 -0.44 -21.24
N LEU A 14 8.83 -1.77 -21.10
CA LEU A 14 10.00 -2.56 -21.52
C LEU A 14 10.23 -2.53 -23.03
N ASP A 15 9.16 -2.58 -23.83
CA ASP A 15 9.22 -2.45 -25.30
C ASP A 15 9.89 -1.12 -25.69
N LYS A 16 9.45 0.00 -25.11
CA LYS A 16 10.09 1.32 -25.31
C LYS A 16 11.55 1.34 -24.83
N ARG A 17 11.83 0.71 -23.69
CA ARG A 17 13.19 0.67 -23.14
C ARG A 17 14.14 -0.11 -24.05
N ALA A 18 13.67 -1.16 -24.70
CA ALA A 18 14.42 -1.91 -25.71
C ALA A 18 14.60 -1.12 -27.03
N GLU A 19 13.69 -0.20 -27.38
CA GLU A 19 13.88 0.73 -28.49
C GLU A 19 14.96 1.79 -28.18
N GLU A 20 15.03 2.27 -26.93
CA GLU A 20 16.02 3.25 -26.47
C GLU A 20 17.41 2.64 -26.17
N ASP A 21 17.44 1.42 -25.62
CA ASP A 21 18.65 0.73 -25.17
C ASP A 21 18.85 -0.61 -25.91
N PRO A 22 19.75 -0.66 -26.91
CA PRO A 22 20.04 -1.89 -27.65
C PRO A 22 20.63 -3.02 -26.81
N GLN A 23 21.30 -2.70 -25.70
CA GLN A 23 21.87 -3.70 -24.80
C GLN A 23 20.75 -4.35 -23.97
N PHE A 24 19.78 -3.55 -23.53
CA PHE A 24 18.55 -4.06 -22.92
C PHE A 24 17.74 -4.92 -23.90
N ALA A 25 17.61 -4.52 -25.17
CA ALA A 25 16.90 -5.30 -26.20
C ALA A 25 17.46 -6.73 -26.40
N ALA A 26 18.77 -6.90 -26.30
CA ALA A 26 19.42 -8.20 -26.35
C ALA A 26 19.07 -9.10 -25.15
N SER A 27 18.84 -8.50 -23.97
CA SER A 27 18.34 -9.22 -22.78
C SER A 27 16.84 -9.47 -22.82
N TYR A 28 16.05 -8.54 -23.36
CA TYR A 28 14.59 -8.65 -23.46
C TYR A 28 14.13 -9.73 -24.44
N THR A 29 14.93 -10.01 -25.48
CA THR A 29 14.65 -11.06 -26.47
C THR A 29 15.06 -12.48 -26.04
N LYS A 30 15.60 -12.66 -24.81
CA LYS A 30 15.97 -13.98 -24.28
C LYS A 30 14.71 -14.85 -24.04
N PRO A 31 14.63 -16.08 -24.58
CA PRO A 31 13.44 -16.93 -24.44
C PRO A 31 13.19 -17.47 -23.02
N ASN A 32 14.15 -17.29 -22.11
CA ASN A 32 14.05 -17.70 -20.70
C ASN A 32 13.43 -16.63 -19.79
N LYS A 33 12.92 -15.51 -20.32
CA LYS A 33 12.32 -14.43 -19.52
C LYS A 33 10.90 -14.13 -20.01
N SER A 34 9.93 -14.16 -19.10
CA SER A 34 8.51 -13.90 -19.37
C SER A 34 8.01 -12.66 -18.62
N ILE A 35 7.06 -11.94 -19.23
CA ILE A 35 6.37 -10.80 -18.58
C ILE A 35 5.62 -11.26 -17.31
N GLU A 36 5.02 -12.46 -17.34
CA GLU A 36 4.30 -13.03 -16.18
C GLU A 36 5.25 -13.24 -14.98
N GLU A 37 6.48 -13.69 -15.24
CA GLU A 37 7.51 -13.91 -14.22
C GLU A 37 8.12 -12.61 -13.73
N CYS A 38 8.33 -11.63 -14.63
CA CYS A 38 8.70 -10.27 -14.27
C CYS A 38 7.68 -9.65 -13.30
N CYS A 39 6.38 -9.76 -13.59
CA CYS A 39 5.33 -9.29 -12.70
C CYS A 39 5.33 -10.05 -11.36
N LYS A 40 5.50 -11.38 -11.38
CA LYS A 40 5.63 -12.20 -10.16
C LYS A 40 6.86 -11.81 -9.32
N TYR A 41 7.98 -11.43 -9.93
CA TYR A 41 9.17 -10.92 -9.26
C TYR A 41 8.89 -9.58 -8.57
N ILE A 42 8.32 -8.60 -9.29
CA ILE A 42 7.94 -7.29 -8.74
C ILE A 42 7.04 -7.46 -7.50
N PHE A 43 5.99 -8.29 -7.57
CA PHE A 43 5.11 -8.51 -6.43
C PHE A 43 5.83 -9.10 -5.20
N GLN A 44 6.82 -9.97 -5.40
CA GLN A 44 7.62 -10.52 -4.30
C GLN A 44 8.54 -9.47 -3.70
N GLU A 45 9.20 -8.63 -4.49
CA GLU A 45 10.10 -7.60 -3.98
C GLU A 45 9.34 -6.53 -3.17
N VAL A 46 8.17 -6.14 -3.67
CA VAL A 46 7.23 -5.26 -2.96
C VAL A 46 6.71 -5.90 -1.66
N GLU A 47 6.44 -7.21 -1.66
CA GLU A 47 6.02 -7.92 -0.45
C GLU A 47 7.16 -8.11 0.57
N LYS A 48 8.41 -8.30 0.14
CA LYS A 48 9.58 -8.31 1.04
C LYS A 48 9.76 -6.97 1.75
N GLY A 49 9.46 -5.86 1.07
CA GLY A 49 9.49 -4.50 1.66
C GLY A 49 8.39 -4.21 2.68
N LYS A 50 7.33 -5.02 2.72
CA LYS A 50 6.15 -4.85 3.58
C LYS A 50 6.49 -5.06 5.05
N LYS A 51 6.25 -4.07 5.92
CA LYS A 51 6.51 -4.24 7.36
C LYS A 51 5.42 -5.11 7.99
N LYS A 52 5.82 -5.89 8.99
CA LYS A 52 4.93 -6.81 9.72
C LYS A 52 3.81 -6.04 10.42
N GLY A 53 2.60 -6.08 9.85
CA GLY A 53 1.41 -5.38 10.35
C GLY A 53 0.79 -4.39 9.34
N GLU A 54 1.52 -4.00 8.30
CA GLU A 54 0.96 -3.23 7.19
C GLU A 54 0.02 -4.11 6.34
N ARG A 55 -1.05 -3.51 5.80
CA ARG A 55 -2.04 -4.22 4.97
C ARG A 55 -1.71 -4.10 3.48
N CYS A 56 -1.29 -2.92 3.04
CA CYS A 56 -0.86 -2.58 1.69
C CYS A 56 0.57 -2.00 1.72
N VAL A 57 1.22 -1.98 0.56
CA VAL A 57 2.47 -1.24 0.30
C VAL A 57 2.16 -0.29 -0.86
N GLY A 58 2.52 0.99 -0.71
CA GLY A 58 2.51 1.94 -1.81
C GLY A 58 3.87 1.90 -2.51
N VAL A 59 3.88 1.81 -3.83
CA VAL A 59 5.09 1.72 -4.66
C VAL A 59 4.87 2.63 -5.87
N SER A 60 5.89 3.40 -6.23
CA SER A 60 5.84 4.34 -7.35
C SER A 60 5.96 3.59 -8.68
N ASP A 61 5.40 4.15 -9.76
CA ASP A 61 5.54 3.56 -11.10
C ASP A 61 7.01 3.38 -11.50
N ASP A 62 7.87 4.37 -11.22
CA ASP A 62 9.32 4.30 -11.47
C ASP A 62 10.03 3.17 -10.70
N GLU A 63 9.60 2.86 -9.47
CA GLU A 63 10.15 1.75 -8.68
C GLU A 63 9.72 0.39 -9.27
N VAL A 64 8.45 0.27 -9.65
CA VAL A 64 7.90 -0.89 -10.36
C VAL A 64 8.63 -1.14 -11.69
N PHE A 65 8.86 -0.08 -12.47
CA PHE A 65 9.58 -0.15 -13.74
C PHE A 65 11.08 -0.42 -13.57
N GLY A 66 11.72 0.13 -12.53
CA GLY A 66 13.10 -0.18 -12.17
C GLY A 66 13.29 -1.65 -11.83
N LEU A 67 12.39 -2.22 -11.00
CA LEU A 67 12.36 -3.65 -10.70
C LEU A 67 12.15 -4.52 -11.96
N ALA A 68 11.33 -4.04 -12.92
CA ALA A 68 11.16 -4.71 -14.20
C ALA A 68 12.46 -4.72 -15.03
N ILE A 69 13.20 -3.60 -15.08
CA ILE A 69 14.49 -3.53 -15.78
C ILE A 69 15.50 -4.49 -15.12
N HIS A 70 15.63 -4.44 -13.78
CA HIS A 70 16.53 -5.33 -13.03
C HIS A 70 16.24 -6.82 -13.32
N TYR A 71 14.96 -7.21 -13.40
CA TYR A 71 14.58 -8.57 -13.76
C TYR A 71 15.12 -9.04 -15.12
N TYR A 72 15.22 -8.14 -16.10
CA TYR A 72 15.76 -8.47 -17.43
C TYR A 72 17.29 -8.33 -17.53
N ASP A 73 17.89 -7.43 -16.77
CA ASP A 73 19.36 -7.23 -16.75
C ASP A 73 20.09 -8.36 -15.99
N GLU A 74 19.58 -8.77 -14.82
CA GLU A 74 20.17 -9.85 -14.04
C GLU A 74 19.71 -11.23 -14.54
N ASP A 75 20.62 -12.05 -15.08
CA ASP A 75 20.29 -13.35 -15.67
C ASP A 75 20.08 -14.50 -14.65
N ASP A 76 20.38 -14.29 -13.37
CA ASP A 76 20.34 -15.34 -12.31
C ASP A 76 19.14 -15.22 -11.34
N ILE A 77 18.14 -14.38 -11.65
CA ILE A 77 16.96 -14.22 -10.78
C ILE A 77 16.03 -15.44 -10.91
N VAL A 78 16.18 -16.38 -9.98
CA VAL A 78 15.25 -17.49 -9.81
C VAL A 78 13.99 -17.00 -9.09
N VAL A 79 12.86 -16.94 -9.81
CA VAL A 79 11.56 -16.52 -9.26
C VAL A 79 10.88 -17.67 -8.46
N ASP A 80 11.64 -18.35 -7.60
CA ASP A 80 11.10 -19.38 -6.71
C ASP A 80 10.39 -18.72 -5.51
N GLY A 81 9.11 -19.03 -5.37
CA GLY A 81 8.26 -18.35 -4.40
C GLY A 81 6.79 -18.73 -4.55
N PRO A 82 6.00 -18.64 -3.45
CA PRO A 82 4.61 -19.06 -3.43
C PRO A 82 3.76 -18.32 -4.46
N LYS A 83 2.71 -18.98 -4.96
CA LYS A 83 1.74 -18.36 -5.87
C LYS A 83 0.87 -17.38 -5.09
N ASN A 84 1.28 -16.11 -5.06
CA ASN A 84 0.50 -15.04 -4.45
C ASN A 84 -0.88 -14.95 -5.11
N LYS A 85 -1.92 -15.10 -4.30
CA LYS A 85 -3.31 -15.10 -4.78
C LYS A 85 -3.77 -13.66 -4.98
N VAL A 86 -3.65 -13.16 -6.20
CA VAL A 86 -4.21 -11.87 -6.61
C VAL A 86 -5.74 -11.98 -6.66
N ALA A 87 -6.40 -11.53 -5.59
CA ALA A 87 -7.86 -11.46 -5.54
C ALA A 87 -8.31 -10.11 -6.11
N VAL A 88 -8.84 -10.11 -7.34
CA VAL A 88 -9.44 -8.92 -7.95
C VAL A 88 -10.84 -8.73 -7.36
N THR A 89 -10.94 -7.95 -6.28
CA THR A 89 -12.22 -7.48 -5.78
C THR A 89 -12.75 -6.41 -6.73
N GLN A 90 -13.52 -6.81 -7.74
CA GLN A 90 -14.29 -5.88 -8.56
C GLN A 90 -15.30 -5.17 -7.65
N SER A 91 -15.09 -3.87 -7.39
CA SER A 91 -16.04 -3.05 -6.65
C SER A 91 -17.32 -2.94 -7.47
N ALA A 92 -18.37 -3.63 -7.03
CA ALA A 92 -19.69 -3.57 -7.66
C ALA A 92 -20.21 -2.11 -7.70
N SER A 93 -20.93 -1.79 -8.77
CA SER A 93 -21.40 -0.43 -9.05
C SER A 93 -22.12 0.20 -7.87
N VAL A 94 -21.86 1.50 -7.67
CA VAL A 94 -22.72 2.39 -6.87
C VAL A 94 -24.15 2.27 -7.38
N ASN A 95 -25.11 2.18 -6.46
CA ASN A 95 -26.52 2.45 -6.72
C ASN A 95 -27.11 3.29 -5.57
N GLU A 96 -28.18 3.98 -5.89
CA GLU A 96 -28.60 5.25 -5.29
C GLU A 96 -29.54 5.11 -4.07
N GLU A 97 -29.28 5.96 -3.07
CA GLU A 97 -30.18 6.60 -2.08
C GLU A 97 -31.42 5.95 -1.40
N THR A 98 -31.56 6.37 -0.12
CA THR A 98 -32.79 6.60 0.69
C THR A 98 -33.33 5.58 1.72
N SER A 99 -33.62 6.15 2.90
CA SER A 99 -34.73 5.86 3.83
C SER A 99 -34.54 4.89 5.02
N SER A 100 -34.67 5.46 6.24
CA SER A 100 -35.37 4.94 7.45
C SER A 100 -34.95 3.60 8.10
N GLU A 101 -35.21 3.29 9.37
CA GLU A 101 -35.43 4.05 10.62
C GLU A 101 -35.38 3.04 11.81
N GLU A 102 -34.86 3.48 12.97
CA GLU A 102 -35.03 3.02 14.37
C GLU A 102 -35.36 1.56 14.84
N THR A 103 -35.05 1.35 16.15
CA THR A 103 -35.47 0.31 17.13
C THR A 103 -34.44 -0.82 17.43
N ALA A 104 -33.67 -0.80 18.54
CA ALA A 104 -34.00 -0.96 19.98
C ALA A 104 -34.23 -2.45 20.40
N THR A 105 -33.52 -3.03 21.40
CA THR A 105 -33.61 -2.65 22.84
C THR A 105 -32.50 -3.20 23.77
N GLU A 106 -32.33 -2.51 24.93
CA GLU A 106 -31.26 -2.56 25.96
C GLU A 106 -31.35 -3.68 27.03
N ALA A 107 -30.20 -4.31 27.36
CA ALA A 107 -29.72 -4.63 28.73
C ALA A 107 -28.21 -5.00 28.70
N LYS A 108 -27.39 -5.00 29.78
CA LYS A 108 -27.59 -4.71 31.22
C LYS A 108 -26.59 -3.67 31.76
N ARG A 109 -27.13 -2.69 32.50
CA ARG A 109 -26.44 -1.64 33.28
C ARG A 109 -25.84 -2.18 34.60
N LYS A 110 -24.78 -1.55 35.11
CA LYS A 110 -24.63 -1.00 36.50
C LYS A 110 -23.46 0.02 36.54
N THR A 111 -23.38 1.07 37.37
CA THR A 111 -24.37 2.03 37.93
C THR A 111 -23.58 3.31 38.31
N ARG A 112 -24.16 4.50 38.10
CA ARG A 112 -23.54 5.82 38.33
C ARG A 112 -23.38 6.17 39.82
N LYS A 113 -22.48 7.11 40.15
CA LYS A 113 -22.87 8.43 40.74
C LYS A 113 -21.72 9.47 40.73
N PRO A 114 -22.02 10.79 40.70
CA PRO A 114 -21.04 11.87 40.49
C PRO A 114 -20.71 12.68 41.76
N ARG A 115 -19.66 13.52 41.72
CA ARG A 115 -19.55 14.74 42.56
C ARG A 115 -18.48 15.74 42.06
N LYS A 116 -18.86 17.02 42.06
CA LYS A 116 -18.04 18.27 42.08
C LYS A 116 -18.66 19.16 43.19
N PRO A 117 -18.11 20.32 43.61
CA PRO A 117 -16.73 20.85 43.52
C PRO A 117 -16.19 21.33 44.90
N LYS A 118 -14.92 21.80 44.94
CA LYS A 118 -14.44 23.12 45.44
C LYS A 118 -12.97 23.08 45.88
N ALA A 119 -12.35 24.26 45.91
CA ALA A 119 -10.91 24.48 46.04
C ALA A 119 -10.39 24.39 47.48
N GLU A 120 -9.09 24.14 47.60
CA GLU A 120 -8.26 24.63 48.70
C GLU A 120 -6.93 25.14 48.11
N VAL A 121 -6.36 26.19 48.72
CA VAL A 121 -5.31 27.02 48.13
C VAL A 121 -3.99 26.75 48.85
N ASP A 122 -2.96 26.33 48.10
CA ASP A 122 -1.60 26.17 48.64
C ASP A 122 -0.81 27.48 48.50
N PRO A 123 -0.38 28.13 49.60
CA PRO A 123 0.03 29.55 49.58
C PRO A 123 1.51 29.78 49.25
N ASN A 124 2.18 28.87 48.51
CA ASN A 124 3.62 28.98 48.26
C ASN A 124 4.03 28.52 46.85
N ILE A 125 3.54 29.24 45.84
CA ILE A 125 4.04 29.18 44.46
C ILE A 125 4.41 30.62 44.05
N PRO A 126 5.70 30.96 43.88
CA PRO A 126 6.09 32.27 43.38
C PRO A 126 5.75 32.41 41.88
N GLU A 127 5.14 33.53 41.51
CA GLU A 127 4.76 33.86 40.13
C GLU A 127 6.00 34.05 39.23
N PRO A 128 6.12 33.35 38.09
CA PRO A 128 7.12 33.64 37.07
C PRO A 128 6.49 34.31 35.84
N LEU A 129 6.35 35.63 35.95
CA LEU A 129 6.56 36.66 34.90
C LEU A 129 5.93 36.48 33.51
N ASP A 130 5.04 37.40 33.15
CA ASP A 130 4.63 37.69 31.78
C ASP A 130 5.84 37.96 30.87
N ILE A 131 5.99 37.15 29.82
CA ILE A 131 6.94 37.41 28.73
C ILE A 131 6.12 38.01 27.56
N PRO A 132 6.26 39.31 27.25
CA PRO A 132 5.56 39.89 26.11
C PRO A 132 6.11 39.32 24.80
N ILE A 133 5.22 38.80 23.96
CA ILE A 133 5.54 38.43 22.58
C ILE A 133 5.76 39.73 21.80
N PHE A 134 6.96 39.87 21.24
CA PHE A 134 7.34 40.90 20.27
C PHE A 134 7.18 40.36 18.84
#